data_AF-A0A1S1JWB6-F1
#
_entry.id   AF-A0A1S1JWB6-F1
#
_cell.length_a   1.000
_cell.length_b   1.000
_cell.length_c   1.000
_cell.angle_alpha   90.00
_cell.angle_beta   90.00
_cell.angle_gamma   90.00
#
_symmetry.space_group_name_H-M   'P 1'
#
loop_
_entity.id
_entity.type
_entity.pdbx_description
1 polymer ?
#
loop_
_entity_poly.entity_id
_entity_poly.type
_entity_poly.pdbx_seq_one_letter_code
_entity_poly.pdbx_strand_id
1 'polypeptide(L)' 'MDDAVILDIHWRSGNIPNLPRMVGPFTCQDEAVQWAHLNARRSLWQVHPLTFPYLRSGESLGKGDNNARI' A
#
# COMPACT_ATOMS: atom_id res chain seq x y z
N MET A 1 10.43 -6.59 14.58
CA MET A 1 9.09 -6.35 14.03
C MET A 1 9.33 -5.88 12.62
N ASP A 2 8.93 -6.66 11.63
CA ASP A 2 9.00 -6.20 10.24
C ASP A 2 7.90 -5.16 10.06
N ASP A 3 8.33 -3.90 9.90
CA ASP A 3 7.41 -2.80 9.68
C ASP A 3 6.83 -2.93 8.27
N ALA A 4 5.50 -2.93 8.17
CA ALA A 4 4.83 -2.99 6.88
C ALA A 4 5.27 -1.81 5.99
N VAL A 5 5.35 -2.04 4.68
CA VAL A 5 5.83 -1.03 3.72
C VAL A 5 4.85 -0.82 2.56
N ILE A 6 4.95 0.33 1.91
CA ILE A 6 4.27 0.66 0.65
C ILE A 6 5.32 0.88 -0.44
N LEU A 7 4.99 0.47 -1.66
CA LEU A 7 5.75 0.75 -2.87
C LEU A 7 5.10 1.90 -3.64
N ASP A 8 5.79 3.03 -3.81
CA ASP A 8 5.41 4.13 -4.72
C ASP A 8 6.10 3.93 -6.08
N ILE A 9 5.33 3.90 -7.16
CA ILE A 9 5.76 3.59 -8.52
C ILE A 9 5.43 4.77 -9.43
N HIS A 10 6.49 5.31 -10.03
CA HIS A 10 6.43 6.31 -11.07
C HIS A 10 6.49 5.63 -12.43
N TRP A 11 5.32 5.27 -12.95
CA TRP A 11 5.15 4.71 -14.28
C TRP A 11 5.61 5.72 -15.33
N ARG A 12 6.50 5.31 -16.25
CA ARG A 12 6.89 6.17 -17.37
C ARG A 12 5.69 6.32 -18.31
N SER A 13 5.21 7.55 -18.48
CA SER A 13 3.96 7.93 -19.17
C SER A 13 3.81 7.51 -20.64
N GLY A 14 4.79 6.79 -21.21
CA GLY A 14 4.73 6.34 -22.60
C GLY A 14 3.97 5.03 -22.84
N ASN A 15 3.69 4.22 -21.82
CA ASN A 15 3.22 2.84 -22.06
C ASN A 15 2.04 2.33 -21.22
N ILE A 16 1.64 3.00 -20.13
CA ILE A 16 0.58 2.42 -19.27
C ILE A 16 -0.26 3.53 -18.60
N PRO A 17 -1.25 4.11 -19.31
CA PRO A 17 -2.22 4.98 -18.68
C PRO A 17 -3.06 4.15 -17.67
N ASN A 18 -3.35 4.74 -16.50
CA ASN A 18 -4.24 4.19 -15.45
C ASN A 18 -3.66 3.17 -14.47
N LEU A 19 -2.33 2.99 -14.37
CA LEU A 19 -1.79 2.18 -13.28
C LEU A 19 -1.80 2.93 -11.94
N PRO A 20 -2.09 2.22 -10.83
CA PRO A 20 -2.02 2.80 -9.51
C PRO A 20 -0.60 3.21 -9.19
N ARG A 21 -0.44 4.40 -8.64
CA ARG A 21 0.86 4.92 -8.23
C ARG A 21 1.41 4.20 -7.00
N MET A 22 0.56 3.79 -6.07
CA MET A 22 0.97 3.10 -4.84
C MET A 22 0.46 1.67 -4.81
N VAL A 23 1.32 0.73 -4.39
CA VAL A 23 1.01 -0.71 -4.27
C VAL A 23 1.45 -1.18 -2.87
N GLY A 24 0.60 -1.95 -2.19
CA GLY A 24 0.85 -2.46 -0.84
C GLY A 24 -0.42 -2.57 0.00
N PRO A 25 -0.31 -2.92 1.30
CA PRO A 25 0.93 -3.04 2.07
C PRO A 25 1.66 -4.37 1.85
N PHE A 26 3.00 -4.34 1.95
CA PHE A 26 3.86 -5.52 2.00
C PHE A 26 4.34 -5.76 3.42
N THR A 27 4.68 -7.02 3.73
CA THR A 27 5.08 -7.42 5.08
C THR A 27 6.53 -7.08 5.40
N CYS A 28 7.39 -6.98 4.38
CA CYS A 28 8.78 -6.54 4.51
C CYS A 28 9.27 -5.82 3.25
N GLN A 29 10.40 -5.12 3.37
CA GLN A 29 11.02 -4.38 2.27
C GLN A 29 11.43 -5.29 1.10
N ASP A 30 11.97 -6.47 1.39
CA ASP A 30 12.44 -7.40 0.36
C ASP A 30 11.31 -7.88 -0.55
N GLU A 31 10.12 -8.12 0.01
CA GLU A 31 8.92 -8.50 -0.74
C GLU A 31 8.51 -7.39 -1.72
N ALA A 32 8.46 -6.14 -1.24
CA ALA A 32 8.12 -4.98 -2.06
C ALA A 32 9.13 -4.78 -3.21
N VAL A 33 10.42 -4.96 -2.93
CA VAL A 33 11.51 -4.85 -3.93
C VAL A 33 11.40 -5.95 -4.98
N GLN A 34 11.18 -7.20 -4.57
CA GLN A 34 11.01 -8.31 -5.52
C GLN A 34 9.79 -8.11 -6.41
N TRP A 35 8.67 -7.65 -5.84
CA TRP A 35 7.48 -7.31 -6.63
C TRP A 35 7.77 -6.21 -7.65
N ALA A 36 8.48 -5.15 -7.24
CA ALA A 36 8.84 -4.03 -8.11
C ALA A 36 9.76 -4.46 -9.26
N HIS A 37 10.73 -5.34 -9.00
CA HIS A 37 11.60 -5.90 -10.04
C HIS A 37 10.84 -6.73 -11.08
N LEU A 38 9.80 -7.47 -10.66
CA LEU A 38 8.98 -8.29 -11.54
C LEU A 38 8.00 -7.45 -12.36
N ASN A 39 7.30 -6.51 -11.73
CA ASN A 39 6.15 -5.82 -12.32
C ASN A 39 6.44 -4.40 -12.81
N ALA A 40 7.44 -3.73 -12.24
CA ALA A 40 7.79 -2.33 -12.49
C ALA A 40 9.22 -2.16 -13.03
N ARG A 41 9.79 -3.19 -13.69
CA ARG A 41 11.19 -3.26 -14.15
C ARG A 41 11.66 -2.05 -15.00
N ARG A 42 10.76 -1.37 -15.69
CA ARG A 42 11.05 -0.20 -16.56
C ARG A 42 10.58 1.13 -15.97
N SER A 43 10.05 1.10 -14.76
CA SER A 43 9.55 2.26 -14.03
C SER A 43 10.52 2.63 -12.92
N LEU A 44 10.38 3.85 -12.40
CA LEU A 44 11.06 4.25 -11.17
C LEU A 44 10.15 3.88 -10.00
N TRP A 45 10.72 3.40 -8.91
CA TRP A 45 9.95 3.03 -7.72
C TRP A 45 10.75 3.28 -6.44
N GLN A 46 10.03 3.50 -5.34
CA GLN A 46 10.58 3.71 -4.00
C GLN A 46 9.75 2.93 -2.98
N VAL A 47 10.42 2.40 -1.95
CA VAL A 47 9.75 1.72 -0.83
C VAL A 47 9.73 2.66 0.36
N HIS A 48 8.58 2.81 0.99
CA HIS A 48 8.36 3.65 2.16
C HIS A 48 7.78 2.82 3.30
N PRO A 49 8.16 3.10 4.56
CA PRO A 49 7.45 2.56 5.72
C PRO A 49 5.97 2.94 5.66
N LEU A 50 5.09 2.00 5.94
CA LEU A 50 3.64 2.23 6.04
C LEU A 50 3.36 3.14 7.23
N THR A 51 3.31 4.45 6.96
CA THR A 51 3.12 5.50 7.96
C THR A 51 1.90 6.35 7.60
N PHE A 52 1.36 7.05 8.59
CA PHE A 52 0.26 8.00 8.40
C PHE A 52 0.73 9.11 7.44
N PRO A 53 0.00 9.44 6.34
CA PRO A 53 -1.46 9.41 6.15
C PRO A 53 -2.01 8.24 5.31
N TYR A 54 -1.17 7.25 4.94
CA TYR A 54 -1.61 6.12 4.10
C TYR A 54 -2.45 5.08 4.85
N LEU A 55 -2.26 5.03 6.17
CA LEU A 55 -3.24 4.49 7.09
C LEU A 55 -4.41 5.49 7.07
N ARG A 56 -5.49 5.21 6.33
CA ARG A 56 -6.76 5.92 6.58
C ARG A 56 -6.94 5.89 8.10
N SER A 57 -7.07 7.07 8.73
CA SER A 57 -7.62 7.13 10.08
C SER A 57 -8.81 6.20 10.08
N GLY A 58 -8.75 5.16 10.92
CA GLY A 58 -9.96 4.43 11.22
C GLY A 58 -10.92 5.45 11.80
N GLU A 59 -11.79 6.02 10.95
CA GLU A 59 -13.16 6.25 11.38
C GLU A 59 -13.67 4.87 11.75
N SER A 60 -13.45 4.53 13.02
CA SER A 60 -14.47 4.05 13.91
C SER A 60 -15.60 3.35 13.16
N LEU A 61 -15.32 2.20 12.54
CA LEU A 61 -16.37 1.28 12.16
C LEU A 61 -16.99 0.89 13.49
N GLY A 62 -18.15 1.49 13.73
CA GLY A 62 -18.80 1.55 15.02
C GLY A 62 -18.76 0.19 15.69
N LYS A 63 -18.27 0.18 16.92
CA LYS A 63 -18.74 -0.76 17.91
C LYS A 63 -20.23 -0.45 18.10
N GLY A 64 -21.04 -0.92 17.15
CA GLY A 64 -22.46 -1.05 17.31
C GLY A 64 -22.63 -2.12 18.37
N ASP A 65 -22.72 -1.67 19.62
CA ASP A 65 -23.25 -2.45 20.72
C ASP A 65 -24.67 -2.88 20.30
N ASN A 66 -24.77 -3.99 19.58
CA ASN A 66 -26.04 -4.69 19.35
C ASN A 66 -26.43 -5.39 20.64
N ASN A 67 -26.75 -4.57 21.64
CA ASN A 67 -27.49 -4.97 22.81
C ASN A 67 -28.98 -4.88 22.45
N ALA A 68 -29.43 -5.74 21.52
CA ALA A 68 -30.85 -5.99 21.33
C ALA A 68 -31.30 -6.92 22.46
N ARG A 69 -31.53 -6.28 23.61
CA ARG A 69 -32.16 -6.84 24.80
C ARG A 69 -33.68 -6.78 24.59
N ILE A 70 -34.33 -7.93 24.83
CA ILE A 70 -35.74 -8.17 25.17
C ILE A 70 -36.74 -8.10 24.00
#